data_AF-A0AA97I0E4-F1
#
_entry.id   AF-A0AA97I0E4-F1
#
_cell.length_a   1.000
_cell.length_b   1.000
_cell.length_c   1.000
_cell.angle_alpha   90.00
_cell.angle_beta   90.00
_cell.angle_gamma   90.00
#
_symmetry.space_group_name_H-M   'P 1'
#
loop_
_entity.id
_entity.type
_entity.pdbx_description
1 polymer ?
#
loop_
_entity_poly.entity_id
_entity_poly.type
_entity_poly.pdbx_seq_one_letter_code
_entity_poly.pdbx_strand_id
1 'polypeptide(L)'
;MAPLLFIGIIGLLALIAVYVIARPPMAGMQLLAAALFLGIAGYVWQGQPSLESATKAPREDVAEADEALIKTRSTMGERFGDAQQWLILADAQSRQGKFTAAATVLRNAVKEHPDNADLWLALANALVGHSDGLLTPASQFAYQRAADIAPDHPGPPFFMGLSLAQSGQLEEARVLWKELYDRSPEDAPWKADLETRLARLDSMIGGVPIAPDADDSRGDAETRSE
;
A
#
# COMPACT_ATOMS: atom_id res chain seq x y z
N MET A 1 46.44 -2.36 5.75
CA MET A 1 46.01 -3.04 4.50
C MET A 1 46.90 -4.21 4.05
N ALA A 2 47.98 -4.57 4.77
CA ALA A 2 48.88 -5.66 4.35
C ALA A 2 48.53 -7.12 4.80
N PRO A 3 47.75 -7.39 5.87
CA PRO A 3 47.62 -8.77 6.37
C PRO A 3 46.60 -9.63 5.62
N LEU A 4 45.61 -9.02 4.94
CA LEU A 4 44.58 -9.77 4.20
C LEU A 4 45.09 -10.36 2.88
N LEU A 5 46.01 -9.67 2.20
CA LEU A 5 46.64 -10.17 0.97
C LEU A 5 47.52 -11.40 1.25
N PHE A 6 48.17 -11.46 2.41
CA PHE A 6 49.02 -12.58 2.80
C PHE A 6 48.22 -13.87 3.04
N ILE A 7 47.05 -13.76 3.68
CA ILE A 7 46.15 -14.90 3.92
C ILE A 7 45.58 -15.42 2.60
N GLY A 8 45.22 -14.52 1.68
CA GLY A 8 44.75 -14.90 0.34
C GLY A 8 45.79 -15.66 -0.48
N ILE A 9 47.06 -15.23 -0.43
CA ILE A 9 48.16 -15.89 -1.14
C ILE A 9 48.46 -17.27 -0.55
N ILE A 10 48.44 -17.41 0.77
CA ILE A 10 48.64 -18.71 1.44
C ILE A 10 47.50 -19.68 1.11
N GLY A 11 46.25 -19.19 1.11
CA GLY A 11 45.09 -19.99 0.69
C GLY A 11 45.21 -20.47 -0.75
N LEU A 12 45.64 -19.60 -1.67
CA LEU A 12 45.84 -19.94 -3.07
C LEU A 12 46.95 -20.99 -3.26
N LEU A 13 48.07 -20.84 -2.56
CA LEU A 13 49.19 -21.78 -2.61
C LEU A 13 48.82 -23.16 -2.03
N ALA A 14 48.04 -23.20 -0.94
CA ALA A 14 47.54 -24.45 -0.38
C ALA A 14 46.61 -25.19 -1.36
N LEU A 15 45.76 -24.44 -2.07
CA LEU A 15 44.82 -24.99 -3.05
C LEU A 15 45.56 -25.53 -4.29
N ILE A 16 46.61 -24.83 -4.74
CA ILE A 16 47.51 -25.30 -5.82
C ILE A 16 48.28 -26.56 -5.37
N ALA A 17 48.75 -26.62 -4.12
CA ALA A 17 49.44 -27.80 -3.60
C ALA A 17 48.51 -29.03 -3.55
N VAL A 18 47.27 -28.86 -3.09
CA VAL A 18 46.24 -29.92 -3.12
C VAL A 18 45.93 -30.34 -4.56
N TYR A 19 45.87 -29.40 -5.49
CA TYR A 19 45.62 -29.68 -6.90
C TYR A 19 46.73 -30.52 -7.56
N VAL A 20 47.99 -30.21 -7.28
CA VAL A 20 49.15 -30.94 -7.82
C VAL A 20 49.28 -32.34 -7.21
N ILE A 21 48.93 -32.50 -5.93
CA ILE A 21 48.99 -33.79 -5.21
C ILE A 21 47.80 -34.70 -5.57
N ALA A 22 46.59 -34.14 -5.71
CA ALA A 22 45.38 -34.93 -5.92
C ALA A 22 45.21 -35.46 -7.35
N ARG A 23 45.95 -34.91 -8.34
CA ARG A 23 45.87 -35.25 -9.78
C ARG A 23 44.48 -35.74 -10.24
N PRO A 24 43.43 -34.91 -10.07
CA PRO A 24 42.08 -35.34 -10.36
C PRO A 24 41.94 -35.70 -11.86
N PRO A 25 41.12 -36.70 -12.21
CA PRO A 25 40.88 -37.07 -13.60
C PRO A 25 40.32 -35.87 -14.36
N MET A 26 40.82 -35.62 -15.59
CA MET A 26 40.45 -34.44 -16.40
C MET A 26 38.93 -34.24 -16.54
N ALA A 27 38.16 -35.34 -16.50
CA ALA A 27 36.69 -35.30 -16.52
C ALA A 27 36.08 -34.55 -15.33
N GLY A 28 36.65 -34.68 -14.12
CA GLY A 28 36.16 -33.95 -12.93
C GLY A 28 36.44 -32.45 -13.02
N MET A 29 37.58 -32.08 -13.59
CA MET A 29 37.95 -30.68 -13.83
C MET A 29 37.02 -30.02 -14.85
N GLN A 30 36.61 -30.77 -15.89
CA GLN A 30 35.68 -30.29 -16.92
C GLN A 30 34.29 -30.02 -16.35
N LEU A 31 33.77 -30.88 -15.46
CA LEU A 31 32.49 -30.65 -14.80
C LEU A 31 32.54 -29.42 -13.88
N LEU A 32 33.63 -29.26 -13.14
CA LEU A 32 33.82 -28.09 -12.27
C LEU A 32 33.92 -26.80 -13.09
N ALA A 33 34.68 -26.82 -14.19
CA ALA A 33 34.79 -25.70 -15.11
C ALA A 33 33.44 -25.39 -15.77
N ALA A 34 32.70 -26.41 -16.24
CA ALA A 34 31.38 -26.23 -16.83
C ALA A 34 30.38 -25.62 -15.83
N ALA A 35 30.38 -26.07 -14.58
CA ALA A 35 29.55 -25.50 -13.52
C ALA A 35 29.91 -24.03 -13.23
N LEU A 36 31.20 -23.70 -13.22
CA LEU A 36 31.69 -22.34 -13.02
C LEU A 36 31.30 -21.42 -14.18
N PHE A 37 31.46 -21.90 -15.42
CA PHE A 37 31.06 -21.17 -16.62
C PHE A 37 29.54 -20.97 -16.69
N LEU A 38 28.75 -21.98 -16.32
CA LEU A 38 27.29 -21.83 -16.21
C LEU A 38 26.90 -20.79 -15.14
N GLY A 39 27.58 -20.78 -13.99
CA GLY A 39 27.37 -19.78 -12.95
C GLY A 39 27.69 -18.36 -13.43
N ILE A 40 28.83 -18.18 -14.12
CA ILE A 40 29.23 -16.89 -14.67
C ILE A 40 28.28 -16.46 -15.80
N ALA A 41 27.93 -17.36 -16.73
CA ALA A 41 27.02 -17.05 -17.83
C ALA A 41 25.61 -16.71 -17.33
N GLY A 42 25.10 -17.44 -16.32
CA GLY A 42 23.85 -17.11 -15.64
C GLY A 42 23.91 -15.75 -14.95
N TYR A 43 25.03 -15.44 -14.28
CA TYR A 43 25.25 -14.13 -13.66
C TYR A 43 25.35 -13.00 -14.69
N VAL A 44 25.96 -13.21 -15.86
CA VAL A 44 26.01 -12.21 -16.93
C VAL A 44 24.64 -12.01 -17.57
N TRP A 45 23.83 -13.07 -17.67
CA TRP A 45 22.50 -12.99 -18.27
C TRP A 45 21.45 -12.37 -17.34
N GLN A 46 21.52 -12.61 -16.03
CA GLN A 46 20.59 -12.04 -15.04
C GLN A 46 21.13 -10.83 -14.27
N GLY A 47 22.44 -10.61 -14.27
CA GLY A 47 23.08 -9.54 -13.52
C GLY A 47 23.03 -8.21 -14.26
N GLN A 48 22.93 -7.14 -13.50
CA GLN A 48 23.14 -5.77 -13.96
C GLN A 48 24.54 -5.32 -13.49
N PRO A 49 25.61 -5.59 -14.25
CA PRO A 49 26.99 -5.33 -13.84
C PRO A 49 27.32 -3.84 -13.68
N SER A 50 26.42 -2.95 -14.11
CA SER A 50 26.54 -1.49 -13.97
C SER A 50 25.88 -0.92 -12.71
N LEU A 51 25.26 -1.74 -11.86
CA LEU A 51 24.80 -1.27 -10.56
C LEU A 51 26.02 -1.08 -9.66
N GLU A 52 26.22 0.14 -9.17
CA GLU A 52 27.19 0.40 -8.11
C GLU A 52 26.91 -0.53 -6.92
N SER A 53 27.95 -1.01 -6.26
CA SER A 53 27.79 -1.75 -5.00
C SER A 53 26.93 -0.92 -4.07
N ALA A 54 25.73 -1.39 -3.76
CA ALA A 54 24.95 -0.91 -2.63
C ALA A 54 25.70 -1.33 -1.36
N THR A 55 26.76 -0.61 -1.04
CA THR A 55 27.29 -0.58 0.31
C THR A 55 26.09 -0.24 1.17
N LYS A 56 25.71 -1.17 2.05
CA LYS A 56 24.81 -0.86 3.14
C LYS A 56 25.44 0.36 3.79
N ALA A 57 24.82 1.54 3.64
CA ALA A 57 25.32 2.76 4.23
C ALA A 57 25.69 2.42 5.68
N PRO A 58 26.83 2.91 6.20
CA PRO A 58 27.06 2.87 7.64
C PRO A 58 25.75 3.28 8.29
N ARG A 59 25.24 2.51 9.26
CA ARG A 59 24.05 2.94 10.01
C ARG A 59 24.41 4.33 10.51
N GLU A 60 23.88 5.38 9.87
CA GLU A 60 23.79 6.70 10.46
C GLU A 60 23.17 6.46 11.82
N ASP A 61 23.78 7.08 12.84
CA ASP A 61 23.51 6.81 14.24
C ASP A 61 22.01 6.63 14.41
N VAL A 62 21.60 5.43 14.83
CA VAL A 62 20.17 5.10 14.98
C VAL A 62 19.50 6.15 15.89
N ALA A 63 20.28 6.75 16.79
CA ALA A 63 19.92 7.91 17.60
C ALA A 63 19.60 9.18 16.80
N GLU A 64 20.35 9.55 15.77
CA GLU A 64 20.09 10.74 14.93
C GLU A 64 18.90 10.52 14.00
N ALA A 65 18.76 9.32 13.44
CA ALA A 65 17.60 8.94 12.64
C ALA A 65 16.31 8.89 13.50
N ASP A 66 16.41 8.36 14.73
CA ASP A 66 15.34 8.38 15.71
C ASP A 66 15.01 9.81 16.15
N GLU A 67 16.02 10.66 16.39
CA GLU A 67 15.83 12.07 16.75
C GLU A 67 15.15 12.86 15.62
N ALA A 68 15.57 12.66 14.36
CA ALA A 68 14.93 13.28 13.21
C ALA A 68 13.47 12.84 13.04
N LEU A 69 13.17 11.55 13.27
CA LEU A 69 11.81 11.02 13.29
C LEU A 69 10.99 11.57 14.46
N ILE A 70 11.56 11.65 15.67
CA ILE A 70 10.91 12.20 16.88
C ILE A 70 10.64 13.70 16.69
N LYS A 71 11.59 14.45 16.14
CA LYS A 71 11.45 15.88 15.83
C LYS A 71 10.38 16.12 14.76
N THR A 72 10.35 15.28 13.73
CA THR A 72 9.31 15.36 12.70
C THR A 72 7.93 15.07 13.29
N ARG A 73 7.79 14.03 14.12
CA ARG A 73 6.55 13.70 14.82
C ARG A 73 6.10 14.82 15.78
N SER A 74 6.99 15.37 16.60
CA SER A 74 6.65 16.47 17.53
C SER A 74 6.24 17.75 16.80
N THR A 75 6.95 18.12 15.73
CA THR A 75 6.60 19.31 14.93
C THR A 75 5.24 19.16 14.25
N MET A 76 4.94 17.94 13.79
CA MET A 76 3.63 17.61 13.24
C MET A 76 2.55 17.59 14.36
N GLY A 77 2.90 17.16 15.58
CA GLY A 77 2.16 17.25 16.86
C GLY A 77 1.58 18.61 17.13
N GLU A 78 2.49 19.57 17.23
CA GLU A 78 2.17 20.95 17.58
C GLU A 78 1.28 21.63 16.53
N ARG A 79 1.38 21.22 15.26
CA ARG A 79 0.66 21.86 14.15
C ARG A 79 -0.72 21.26 13.86
N PHE A 80 -0.89 19.95 14.06
CA PHE A 80 -2.08 19.24 13.60
C PHE A 80 -2.79 18.43 14.70
N GLY A 81 -2.18 18.22 15.87
CA GLY A 81 -2.67 17.30 16.89
C GLY A 81 -2.27 15.85 16.59
N ASP A 82 -2.07 15.03 17.64
CA ASP A 82 -1.48 13.69 17.52
C ASP A 82 -2.22 12.76 16.55
N ALA A 83 -3.55 12.63 16.70
CA ALA A 83 -4.37 11.82 15.80
C ALA A 83 -4.35 12.29 14.33
N GLN A 84 -4.34 13.60 14.10
CA GLN A 84 -4.43 14.16 12.75
C GLN A 84 -3.19 13.85 11.89
N GLN A 85 -2.02 13.74 12.51
CA GLN A 85 -0.79 13.45 11.77
C GLN A 85 -0.79 12.02 11.23
N TRP A 86 -1.30 11.08 12.03
CA TRP A 86 -1.50 9.71 11.59
C TRP A 86 -2.41 9.65 10.37
N LEU A 87 -3.48 10.45 10.35
CA LEU A 87 -4.38 10.59 9.20
C LEU A 87 -3.67 11.16 7.97
N ILE A 88 -2.93 12.27 8.12
CA ILE A 88 -2.19 12.90 7.02
C ILE A 88 -1.17 11.94 6.40
N LEU A 89 -0.40 11.24 7.24
CA LEU A 89 0.60 10.28 6.78
C LEU A 89 -0.06 9.10 6.05
N ALA A 90 -1.12 8.54 6.64
CA ALA A 90 -1.80 7.40 6.05
C ALA A 90 -2.55 7.76 4.75
N ASP A 91 -3.13 8.95 4.65
CA ASP A 91 -3.73 9.47 3.42
C ASP A 91 -2.66 9.63 2.34
N ALA A 92 -1.52 10.24 2.66
CA ALA A 92 -0.40 10.39 1.74
C ALA A 92 0.14 9.04 1.23
N GLN A 93 0.20 8.03 2.10
CA GLN A 93 0.58 6.66 1.71
C GLN A 93 -0.48 5.99 0.85
N SER A 94 -1.76 6.13 1.18
CA SER A 94 -2.88 5.56 0.44
C SER A 94 -2.97 6.13 -0.98
N ARG A 95 -2.78 7.45 -1.15
CA ARG A 95 -2.71 8.10 -2.47
C ARG A 95 -1.55 7.60 -3.34
N GLN A 96 -0.49 7.07 -2.73
CA GLN A 96 0.63 6.44 -3.44
C GLN A 96 0.40 4.94 -3.70
N GLY A 97 -0.79 4.41 -3.40
CA GLY A 97 -1.10 2.98 -3.48
C GLY A 97 -0.45 2.13 -2.39
N LYS A 98 0.20 2.75 -1.40
CA LYS A 98 0.93 2.06 -0.32
C LYS A 98 -0.01 1.68 0.83
N PHE A 99 -1.10 0.98 0.52
CA PHE A 99 -2.17 0.66 1.47
C PHE A 99 -1.70 -0.16 2.67
N THR A 100 -0.78 -1.11 2.48
CA THR A 100 -0.19 -1.89 3.58
C THR A 100 0.56 -1.01 4.59
N ALA A 101 1.28 0.01 4.10
CA ALA A 101 1.98 0.96 4.96
C ALA A 101 0.97 1.83 5.71
N ALA A 102 -0.05 2.35 5.02
CA ALA A 102 -1.11 3.15 5.61
C ALA A 102 -1.84 2.37 6.72
N ALA A 103 -2.24 1.13 6.46
CA ALA A 103 -2.90 0.27 7.46
C ALA A 103 -1.99 -0.04 8.65
N THR A 104 -0.66 -0.11 8.47
CA THR A 104 0.28 -0.32 9.57
C THR A 104 0.40 0.91 10.46
N VAL A 105 0.50 2.09 9.86
CA VAL A 105 0.51 3.38 10.55
C VAL A 105 -0.79 3.56 11.35
N LEU A 106 -1.93 3.35 10.72
CA LEU A 106 -3.25 3.53 11.33
C LEU A 106 -3.55 2.49 12.41
N ARG A 107 -3.07 1.26 12.29
CA ARG A 107 -3.16 0.25 13.35
C ARG A 107 -2.46 0.66 14.64
N ASN A 108 -1.38 1.42 14.56
CA ASN A 108 -0.73 1.98 15.76
C ASN A 108 -1.53 3.17 16.28
N ALA A 109 -1.99 4.04 15.38
CA ALA A 109 -2.81 5.20 15.73
C ALA A 109 -4.09 4.83 16.50
N VAL A 110 -4.84 3.80 16.06
CA VAL A 110 -6.06 3.34 16.77
C VAL A 110 -5.75 2.63 18.09
N LYS A 111 -4.51 2.20 18.34
CA LYS A 111 -4.11 1.70 19.67
C LYS A 111 -3.84 2.84 20.63
N GLU A 112 -3.26 3.93 20.15
CA GLU A 112 -2.97 5.13 20.93
C GLU A 112 -4.23 5.98 21.16
N HIS A 113 -5.13 6.01 20.17
CA HIS A 113 -6.37 6.77 20.18
C HIS A 113 -7.57 5.87 19.82
N PRO A 114 -7.96 4.93 20.71
CA PRO A 114 -8.98 3.93 20.41
C PRO A 114 -10.40 4.50 20.22
N ASP A 115 -10.65 5.72 20.68
CA ASP A 115 -11.96 6.39 20.63
C ASP A 115 -12.03 7.47 19.54
N ASN A 116 -11.09 7.47 18.58
CA ASN A 116 -11.10 8.40 17.45
C ASN A 116 -11.71 7.71 16.21
N ALA A 117 -12.92 8.12 15.83
CA ALA A 117 -13.65 7.54 14.71
C ALA A 117 -12.94 7.71 13.36
N ASP A 118 -12.27 8.85 13.12
CA ASP A 118 -11.57 9.12 11.86
C ASP A 118 -10.39 8.18 11.64
N LEU A 119 -9.66 7.82 12.70
CA LEU A 119 -8.57 6.85 12.62
C LEU A 119 -9.07 5.45 12.29
N TRP A 120 -10.20 5.03 12.87
CA TRP A 120 -10.84 3.77 12.52
C TRP A 120 -11.38 3.77 11.09
N LEU A 121 -11.98 4.88 10.64
CA LEU A 121 -12.44 5.06 9.28
C LEU A 121 -11.29 4.98 8.26
N ALA A 122 -10.22 5.73 8.51
CA ALA A 122 -9.02 5.71 7.67
C ALA A 122 -8.40 4.30 7.63
N LEU A 123 -8.39 3.57 8.76
CA LEU A 123 -7.92 2.19 8.82
C LEU A 123 -8.78 1.29 7.94
N ALA A 124 -10.10 1.42 8.00
CA ALA A 124 -11.02 0.67 7.16
C ALA A 124 -10.75 0.94 5.66
N ASN A 125 -10.64 2.21 5.27
CA ASN A 125 -10.35 2.62 3.89
C ASN A 125 -9.00 2.06 3.39
N ALA A 126 -7.96 2.11 4.23
CA ALA A 126 -6.65 1.54 3.89
C ALA A 126 -6.71 0.02 3.72
N LEU A 127 -7.49 -0.69 4.54
CA LEU A 127 -7.69 -2.13 4.42
C LEU A 127 -8.49 -2.51 3.16
N VAL A 128 -9.49 -1.71 2.80
CA VAL A 128 -10.24 -1.86 1.54
C VAL A 128 -9.31 -1.64 0.34
N GLY A 129 -8.53 -0.56 0.36
CA GLY A 129 -7.56 -0.27 -0.70
C GLY A 129 -6.51 -1.37 -0.84
N HIS A 130 -6.04 -1.94 0.27
CA HIS A 130 -5.15 -3.11 0.26
C HIS A 130 -5.78 -4.35 -0.37
N SER A 131 -7.11 -4.46 -0.32
CA SER A 131 -7.88 -5.60 -0.82
C SER A 131 -8.52 -5.31 -2.18
N ASP A 132 -7.96 -4.39 -2.96
CA ASP A 132 -8.44 -3.98 -4.29
C ASP A 132 -9.92 -3.56 -4.30
N GLY A 133 -10.37 -2.87 -3.25
CA GLY A 133 -11.75 -2.39 -3.13
C GLY A 133 -12.70 -3.38 -2.45
N LEU A 134 -12.27 -4.61 -2.18
CA LEU A 134 -13.09 -5.63 -1.54
C LEU A 134 -13.26 -5.36 -0.05
N LEU A 135 -14.50 -5.49 0.42
CA LEU A 135 -14.81 -5.42 1.84
C LEU A 135 -14.41 -6.73 2.54
N THR A 136 -13.32 -6.69 3.30
CA THR A 136 -12.87 -7.82 4.14
C THR A 136 -13.45 -7.73 5.56
N PRO A 137 -13.47 -8.84 6.34
CA PRO A 137 -13.90 -8.81 7.74
C PRO A 137 -13.14 -7.79 8.60
N ALA A 138 -11.84 -7.59 8.32
CA ALA A 138 -11.02 -6.62 9.04
C ALA A 138 -11.45 -5.17 8.73
N SER A 139 -11.69 -4.85 7.46
CA SER A 139 -12.20 -3.52 7.08
C SER A 139 -13.62 -3.28 7.61
N GLN A 140 -14.49 -4.29 7.57
CA GLN A 140 -15.85 -4.20 8.12
C GLN A 140 -15.82 -3.93 9.63
N PHE A 141 -14.97 -4.64 10.37
CA PHE A 141 -14.78 -4.38 11.80
C PHE A 141 -14.33 -2.94 12.05
N ALA A 142 -13.38 -2.42 11.27
CA ALA A 142 -12.90 -1.05 11.42
C ALA A 142 -13.98 0.00 11.11
N TYR A 143 -14.80 -0.21 10.07
CA TYR A 143 -15.97 0.65 9.80
C TYR A 143 -16.98 0.60 10.95
N GLN A 144 -17.28 -0.59 11.47
CA GLN A 144 -18.21 -0.74 12.60
C GLN A 144 -17.70 0.01 13.83
N ARG A 145 -16.41 -0.12 14.17
CA ARG A 145 -15.82 0.63 15.28
C ARG A 145 -15.92 2.13 15.09
N ALA A 146 -15.67 2.64 13.88
CA ALA A 146 -15.84 4.06 13.57
C ALA A 146 -17.31 4.52 13.76
N ALA A 147 -18.27 3.72 13.29
CA ALA A 147 -19.70 4.00 13.44
C ALA A 147 -20.18 3.91 14.90
N ASP A 148 -19.66 2.98 15.69
CA ASP A 148 -19.98 2.84 17.12
C ASP A 148 -19.48 4.05 17.92
N ILE A 149 -18.29 4.56 17.59
CA ILE A 149 -17.69 5.73 18.25
C ILE A 149 -18.43 7.01 17.88
N ALA A 150 -18.79 7.16 16.61
CA ALA A 150 -19.48 8.35 16.10
C ALA A 150 -20.67 7.94 15.21
N PRO A 151 -21.85 7.67 15.81
CA PRO A 151 -23.03 7.24 15.06
C PRO A 151 -23.48 8.22 13.99
N ASP A 152 -23.31 9.52 14.23
CA ASP A 152 -23.68 10.59 13.30
C ASP A 152 -22.63 10.85 12.20
N HIS A 153 -21.48 10.16 12.26
CA HIS A 153 -20.43 10.34 11.26
C HIS A 153 -20.87 9.75 9.91
N PRO A 154 -20.83 10.53 8.81
CA PRO A 154 -21.31 10.06 7.50
C PRO A 154 -20.32 9.12 6.80
N GLY A 155 -19.04 9.22 7.11
CA GLY A 155 -17.94 8.48 6.48
C GLY A 155 -18.09 6.94 6.49
N PRO A 156 -18.19 6.27 7.65
CA PRO A 156 -18.24 4.80 7.69
C PRO A 156 -19.33 4.18 6.81
N PRO A 157 -20.62 4.56 6.92
CA PRO A 157 -21.65 4.01 6.04
C PRO A 157 -21.45 4.40 4.57
N PHE A 158 -20.92 5.60 4.29
CA PHE A 158 -20.64 6.02 2.92
C PHE A 158 -19.60 5.12 2.25
N PHE A 159 -18.42 4.96 2.85
CA PHE A 159 -17.32 4.19 2.26
C PHE A 159 -17.55 2.68 2.30
N MET A 160 -18.19 2.15 3.34
CA MET A 160 -18.59 0.74 3.36
C MET A 160 -19.62 0.43 2.27
N GLY A 161 -20.60 1.32 2.05
CA GLY A 161 -21.56 1.19 0.96
C GLY A 161 -20.89 1.23 -0.42
N LEU A 162 -19.84 2.03 -0.58
CA LEU A 162 -19.04 2.07 -1.81
C LEU A 162 -18.36 0.72 -2.08
N SER A 163 -17.72 0.13 -1.08
CA SER A 163 -17.09 -1.19 -1.21
C SER A 163 -18.12 -2.29 -1.52
N LEU A 164 -19.29 -2.26 -0.88
CA LEU A 164 -20.39 -3.18 -1.17
C LEU A 164 -20.90 -3.04 -2.61
N ALA A 165 -21.10 -1.81 -3.08
CA ALA A 165 -21.52 -1.59 -4.46
C ALA A 165 -20.49 -2.11 -5.47
N GLN A 166 -19.19 -1.92 -5.19
CA GLN A 166 -18.09 -2.43 -6.03
C GLN A 166 -17.99 -3.96 -6.02
N SER A 167 -18.32 -4.62 -4.91
CA SER A 167 -18.36 -6.09 -4.82
C SER A 167 -19.65 -6.70 -5.40
N GLY A 168 -20.56 -5.89 -5.96
CA GLY A 168 -21.83 -6.34 -6.51
C GLY A 168 -22.92 -6.59 -5.46
N GLN A 169 -22.67 -6.23 -4.20
CA GLN A 169 -23.60 -6.32 -3.08
C GLN A 169 -24.55 -5.12 -3.06
N LEU A 170 -25.31 -4.97 -4.15
CA LEU A 170 -26.08 -3.75 -4.44
C LEU A 170 -27.18 -3.47 -3.42
N GLU A 171 -27.89 -4.50 -2.97
CA GLU A 171 -28.97 -4.36 -1.98
C GLU A 171 -28.45 -3.91 -0.61
N GLU A 172 -27.32 -4.48 -0.18
CA GLU A 172 -26.68 -4.11 1.09
C GLU A 172 -26.12 -2.68 1.04
N ALA A 173 -25.49 -2.31 -0.08
CA ALA A 173 -25.04 -0.94 -0.32
C ALA A 173 -26.22 0.06 -0.29
N ARG A 174 -27.33 -0.32 -0.94
CA ARG A 174 -28.54 0.50 -1.00
C ARG A 174 -29.13 0.76 0.38
N VAL A 175 -29.27 -0.28 1.21
CA VAL A 175 -29.79 -0.13 2.57
C VAL A 175 -28.94 0.87 3.37
N LEU A 176 -27.62 0.70 3.33
CA LEU A 176 -26.69 1.52 4.10
C LEU A 176 -26.69 3.00 3.64
N TRP A 177 -26.70 3.24 2.33
CA TRP A 177 -26.78 4.59 1.77
C TRP A 177 -28.15 5.24 1.95
N LYS A 178 -29.25 4.46 1.92
CA LYS A 178 -30.60 4.96 2.18
C LYS A 178 -30.73 5.43 3.63
N GLU A 179 -30.24 4.64 4.58
CA GLU A 179 -30.21 5.01 5.99
C GLU A 179 -29.39 6.28 6.22
N LEU A 180 -28.20 6.37 5.62
CA LEU A 180 -27.38 7.58 5.67
C LEU A 180 -28.10 8.79 5.07
N TYR A 181 -28.76 8.65 3.92
CA TYR A 181 -29.50 9.73 3.27
C TYR A 181 -30.65 10.24 4.15
N ASP A 182 -31.44 9.33 4.74
CA ASP A 182 -32.64 9.64 5.52
C ASP A 182 -32.30 10.40 6.81
N ARG A 183 -31.19 10.04 7.47
CA ARG A 183 -30.74 10.70 8.71
C ARG A 183 -29.88 11.96 8.46
N SER A 184 -29.47 12.21 7.21
CA SER A 184 -28.62 13.37 6.89
C SER A 184 -29.44 14.67 6.83
N PRO A 185 -28.93 15.79 7.38
CA PRO A 185 -29.52 17.13 7.24
C PRO A 185 -29.76 17.50 5.77
N GLU A 186 -30.80 18.28 5.48
CA GLU A 186 -31.15 18.65 4.09
C GLU A 186 -30.02 19.36 3.33
N ASP A 187 -29.20 20.14 4.03
CA ASP A 187 -28.07 20.91 3.49
C ASP A 187 -26.75 20.12 3.45
N ALA A 188 -26.77 18.83 3.81
CA ALA A 188 -25.56 18.02 3.84
C ALA A 188 -24.95 17.85 2.43
N PRO A 189 -23.66 18.16 2.23
CA PRO A 189 -23.04 18.21 0.90
C PRO A 189 -22.98 16.85 0.19
N TRP A 190 -23.08 15.74 0.94
CA TRP A 190 -23.06 14.38 0.40
C TRP A 190 -24.45 13.86 -0.04
N LYS A 191 -25.56 14.54 0.27
CA LYS A 191 -26.90 14.03 -0.07
C LYS A 191 -27.16 13.92 -1.57
N ALA A 192 -26.69 14.90 -2.36
CA ALA A 192 -26.84 14.88 -3.81
C ALA A 192 -26.09 13.70 -4.46
N ASP A 193 -24.89 13.39 -3.97
CA ASP A 193 -24.11 12.24 -4.42
C ASP A 193 -24.78 10.92 -4.02
N LEU A 194 -25.29 10.81 -2.78
CA LEU A 194 -26.05 9.65 -2.33
C LEU A 194 -27.33 9.43 -3.15
N GLU A 195 -28.06 10.48 -3.48
CA GLU A 195 -29.28 10.39 -4.29
C GLU A 195 -28.99 9.80 -5.67
N THR A 196 -27.95 10.31 -6.33
CA THR A 196 -27.51 9.81 -7.64
C THR A 196 -27.07 8.35 -7.58
N ARG A 197 -26.32 7.98 -6.54
CA ARG A 197 -25.88 6.59 -6.30
C ARG A 197 -27.04 5.66 -6.00
N LEU A 198 -28.00 6.09 -5.19
CA LEU A 198 -29.19 5.31 -4.86
C LEU A 198 -30.05 5.08 -6.11
N ALA A 199 -30.27 6.10 -6.94
CA ALA A 199 -31.00 5.96 -8.20
C ALA A 199 -30.29 4.99 -9.18
N ARG A 200 -28.94 5.04 -9.21
CA ARG A 200 -28.13 4.09 -9.98
C ARG A 200 -28.29 2.66 -9.46
N LEU A 201 -28.21 2.44 -8.15
CA LEU A 201 -28.43 1.12 -7.55
C LEU A 201 -29.85 0.61 -7.82
N ASP A 202 -30.87 1.45 -7.67
CA ASP A 202 -32.27 1.12 -7.95
C ASP A 202 -32.45 0.65 -9.40
N SER A 203 -31.80 1.32 -10.35
CA SER A 203 -31.84 0.94 -11.77
C SER A 203 -31.15 -0.41 -12.01
N MET A 204 -29.98 -0.63 -11.40
CA MET A 204 -29.24 -1.89 -11.51
C MET A 204 -29.99 -3.07 -10.89
N ILE A 205 -30.60 -2.87 -9.72
CA ILE A 205 -31.42 -3.88 -9.02
C ILE A 205 -32.70 -4.16 -9.81
N GLY A 206 -33.37 -3.12 -10.32
CA GLY A 206 -34.61 -3.22 -11.08
C GLY A 206 -34.44 -3.69 -12.53
N GLY A 207 -33.21 -3.91 -13.00
CA GLY A 207 -32.92 -4.32 -14.38
C GLY A 207 -33.20 -3.24 -15.44
N VAL A 208 -33.27 -1.97 -15.05
CA VAL A 208 -33.50 -0.84 -15.96
C VAL A 208 -32.14 -0.34 -16.49
N PRO A 209 -31.92 -0.31 -17.82
CA PRO A 209 -30.67 0.19 -18.38
C PRO A 209 -30.43 1.66 -18.03
N ILE A 210 -29.25 1.97 -17.47
CA ILE A 210 -28.82 3.34 -17.19
C ILE A 210 -28.52 4.02 -18.54
N ALA A 211 -29.23 5.11 -18.86
CA ALA A 211 -28.85 5.96 -19.98
C ALA A 211 -27.47 6.59 -19.68
N PRO A 212 -26.50 6.56 -20.61
CA PRO A 212 -25.17 7.09 -20.37
C PRO A 212 -25.26 8.58 -20.01
N ASP A 213 -24.44 8.98 -19.03
CA ASP A 213 -24.39 10.34 -18.50
C ASP A 213 -24.22 11.34 -19.65
N ALA A 214 -25.15 12.30 -19.78
CA ALA A 214 -25.21 13.24 -20.90
C ALA A 214 -24.03 14.23 -20.98
N ASP A 215 -23.03 14.10 -20.10
CA ASP A 215 -21.88 15.00 -20.01
C ASP A 215 -20.67 14.56 -20.87
N ASP A 216 -20.66 13.33 -21.38
CA ASP A 216 -19.57 12.83 -22.26
C ASP A 216 -19.64 13.44 -23.68
N SER A 217 -20.77 14.07 -24.04
CA SER A 217 -20.98 14.63 -25.38
C SER A 217 -20.40 16.04 -25.58
N ARG A 218 -19.82 16.66 -24.55
CA ARG A 218 -19.20 18.00 -24.67
C ARG A 218 -17.71 17.99 -25.05
N GLY A 219 -17.01 16.86 -24.89
CA GLY A 219 -15.57 16.76 -25.23
C GLY A 219 -15.30 16.59 -26.73
N ASP A 220 -16.25 16.04 -27.48
CA ASP A 220 -16.01 15.62 -28.87
C ASP A 220 -16.35 16.71 -29.92
N ALA A 221 -16.97 17.82 -29.49
CA ALA A 221 -17.40 18.87 -30.41
C ALA A 221 -16.31 19.91 -30.72
N GLU A 222 -15.28 20.05 -29.88
CA GLU A 222 -14.23 21.08 -30.05
C GLU A 222 -13.03 20.62 -30.90
N THR A 223 -12.86 19.33 -31.17
CA THR A 223 -11.69 18.81 -31.91
C THR A 223 -11.92 18.59 -33.40
N ARG A 224 -13.09 18.98 -33.94
CA ARG A 224 -13.44 18.76 -35.36
C ARG A 224 -13.45 20.01 -36.23
N SER A 225 -12.95 21.14 -35.74
CA SER A 225 -12.88 22.39 -36.48
C SER A 225 -11.50 23.04 -36.41
N GLU A 226 -10.47 22.35 -36.91
CA GLU A 226 -9.22 22.97 -37.41
C GLU A 226 -8.71 22.21 -38.65
#